data_AF-A0A4Q5RBN3-F1
#
_entry.id   AF-A0A4Q5RBN3-F1
#
_cell.length_a   1.000
_cell.length_b   1.000
_cell.length_c   1.000
_cell.angle_alpha   90.00
_cell.angle_beta   90.00
_cell.angle_gamma   90.00
#
_symmetry.space_group_name_H-M   'P 1'
#
loop_
_entity.id
_entity.type
_entity.pdbx_description
1 polymer ?
#
loop_
_entity_poly.entity_id
_entity_poly.type
_entity_poly.pdbx_seq_one_letter_code
_entity_poly.pdbx_strand_id
1 'polypeptide(L)'
;MVEIPCATLTGAADLDTDHFFLVLDSSAFRSRDDFNTDLDRLLGRLRAIVPSNPQHDMVGQRRENGIPMVQTLVDEVRLVCSKSRAAFLLDAG
;
A
#
# COMPACT_ATOMS: atom_id res chain seq x y z
N MET A 1 -20.18 2.42 1.46
CA MET A 1 -19.94 3.36 2.57
C MET A 1 -18.51 3.89 2.49
N VAL A 2 -18.20 4.64 1.43
CA VAL A 2 -16.87 5.27 1.18
C VAL A 2 -17.08 6.70 0.64
N GLU A 3 -18.11 6.89 -0.17
CA GLU A 3 -18.42 8.22 -0.74
C GLU A 3 -18.78 9.28 0.30
N ILE A 4 -19.49 8.93 1.37
CA ILE A 4 -19.87 9.91 2.40
C ILE A 4 -18.62 10.53 3.07
N PRO A 5 -17.69 9.72 3.63
CA PRO A 5 -16.48 10.29 4.24
C PRO A 5 -15.50 10.88 3.24
N CYS A 6 -15.38 10.34 2.04
CA CYS A 6 -14.42 10.84 1.07
C CYS A 6 -14.93 12.04 0.27
N ALA A 7 -16.18 12.12 -0.16
CA ALA A 7 -16.65 13.15 -1.11
C ALA A 7 -17.71 14.09 -0.53
N THR A 8 -18.66 13.56 0.26
CA THR A 8 -19.78 14.39 0.78
C THR A 8 -19.36 15.28 1.94
N LEU A 9 -18.51 14.79 2.84
CA LEU A 9 -18.01 15.58 3.98
C LEU A 9 -16.91 16.57 3.60
N THR A 10 -16.20 16.32 2.50
CA THR A 10 -15.11 17.15 2.00
C THR A 10 -15.59 18.25 1.06
N GLY A 11 -16.77 18.09 0.46
CA GLY A 11 -17.43 19.10 -0.36
C GLY A 11 -16.91 19.20 -1.80
N ALA A 12 -16.24 18.16 -2.32
CA ALA A 12 -15.67 18.19 -3.66
C ALA A 12 -16.72 18.07 -4.78
N ALA A 13 -16.42 18.69 -5.91
CA ALA A 13 -17.15 18.55 -7.17
C ALA A 13 -16.16 18.28 -8.32
N ASP A 14 -16.60 17.39 -9.23
CA ASP A 14 -16.05 17.02 -10.54
C ASP A 14 -14.53 16.76 -10.63
N LEU A 15 -14.17 15.47 -10.81
CA LEU A 15 -12.82 14.91 -11.06
C LEU A 15 -11.77 15.02 -9.94
N ASP A 16 -12.06 15.68 -8.81
CA ASP A 16 -11.14 15.66 -7.66
C ASP A 16 -11.19 14.31 -6.92
N THR A 17 -10.03 13.66 -6.78
CA THR A 17 -9.92 12.44 -5.97
C THR A 17 -9.73 12.82 -4.51
N ASP A 18 -10.76 12.61 -3.71
CA ASP A 18 -10.69 12.88 -2.28
C ASP A 18 -10.27 11.66 -1.45
N HIS A 19 -9.65 11.97 -0.30
CA HIS A 19 -9.18 10.99 0.65
C HIS A 19 -9.63 11.35 2.07
N PHE A 20 -10.05 10.33 2.82
CA PHE A 20 -10.32 10.44 4.24
C PHE A 20 -9.30 9.61 5.02
N PHE A 21 -8.60 10.25 5.96
CA PHE A 21 -7.65 9.60 6.84
C PHE A 21 -8.14 9.66 8.29
N LEU A 22 -8.23 8.50 8.93
CA LEU A 22 -8.55 8.38 10.35
C LEU A 22 -7.39 7.71 11.07
N VAL A 23 -6.88 8.39 12.09
CA VAL A 23 -5.88 7.85 13.01
C VAL A 23 -6.55 7.66 14.37
N LEU A 24 -6.46 6.45 14.91
CA LEU A 24 -6.93 6.14 16.25
C LEU A 24 -5.73 5.87 17.15
N ASP A 25 -5.64 6.60 18.25
CA ASP A 25 -4.67 6.30 19.30
C ASP A 25 -5.20 5.17 20.19
N SER A 26 -4.60 3.99 20.09
CA SER A 26 -5.01 2.84 20.91
C SER A 26 -4.76 3.07 22.40
N SER A 27 -3.81 3.94 22.76
CA SER A 27 -3.47 4.25 24.16
C SER A 27 -4.58 5.03 24.88
N ALA A 28 -5.47 5.68 24.13
CA ALA A 28 -6.65 6.35 24.68
C ALA A 28 -7.74 5.38 25.17
N PHE A 29 -7.68 4.10 24.76
CA PHE A 29 -8.68 3.08 25.11
C PHE A 29 -8.15 2.02 26.07
N ARG A 30 -6.88 1.63 25.93
CA ARG A 30 -6.20 0.62 26.76
C ARG A 30 -4.69 0.76 26.63
N SER A 31 -3.92 0.04 27.45
CA SER A 31 -2.47 0.04 27.30
C SER A 31 -2.05 -0.49 25.91
N ARG A 32 -0.93 0.02 25.40
CA ARG A 32 -0.39 -0.41 24.09
C ARG A 32 -0.04 -1.89 24.08
N ASP A 33 0.50 -2.40 25.19
CA ASP A 33 0.93 -3.79 25.30
C ASP A 33 -0.26 -4.75 25.34
N ASP A 34 -1.32 -4.41 26.09
CA ASP A 34 -2.57 -5.17 26.08
C ASP A 34 -3.20 -5.14 24.68
N PHE A 35 -3.13 -3.99 23.99
CA PHE A 35 -3.63 -3.89 22.62
C PHE A 35 -2.92 -4.82 21.65
N ASN A 36 -1.59 -4.81 21.68
CA ASN A 36 -0.77 -5.65 20.82
C ASN A 36 -0.97 -7.13 21.13
N THR A 37 -1.02 -7.49 22.42
CA THR A 37 -1.21 -8.89 22.85
C THR A 37 -2.52 -9.48 22.32
N ASP A 38 -3.62 -8.74 22.41
CA ASP A 38 -4.90 -9.18 21.88
C ASP A 38 -4.92 -9.24 20.35
N LEU A 39 -4.30 -8.25 19.69
CA LEU A 39 -4.20 -8.23 18.24
C LEU A 39 -3.39 -9.42 17.72
N ASP A 40 -2.26 -9.73 18.34
CA ASP A 40 -1.42 -10.88 18.00
C ASP A 40 -2.16 -12.20 18.20
N ARG A 41 -2.91 -12.34 19.30
CA ARG A 41 -3.75 -13.52 19.54
C ARG A 41 -4.81 -13.69 18.46
N LEU A 42 -5.46 -12.60 18.04
CA LEU A 42 -6.44 -12.61 16.96
C LEU A 42 -5.78 -12.99 15.62
N LEU A 43 -4.67 -12.36 15.27
CA LEU A 43 -3.93 -12.64 14.05
C LEU A 43 -3.43 -14.09 14.01
N GLY A 44 -2.96 -14.63 15.13
CA GLY A 44 -2.56 -16.03 15.24
C GLY A 44 -3.71 -16.99 14.90
N ARG A 45 -4.92 -16.71 15.41
CA ARG A 45 -6.13 -17.49 15.07
C ARG A 45 -6.50 -17.38 13.60
N LEU A 46 -6.43 -16.18 13.02
CA LEU A 46 -6.78 -15.95 11.61
C LEU A 46 -5.79 -16.61 10.65
N ARG A 47 -4.49 -16.54 10.94
CA ARG A 47 -3.43 -17.19 10.15
C ARG A 47 -3.52 -18.71 10.17
N ALA A 48 -4.09 -19.30 11.22
CA ALA A 48 -4.36 -20.73 11.25
C ALA A 48 -5.47 -21.16 10.25
N ILE A 49 -6.29 -20.21 9.77
CA ILE A 49 -7.42 -20.46 8.86
C ILE A 49 -7.05 -20.06 7.42
N VAL A 50 -6.19 -19.06 7.23
CA VAL A 50 -5.73 -18.59 5.91
C VAL A 50 -4.21 -18.64 5.87
N PRO A 51 -3.60 -19.54 5.07
CA PRO A 51 -2.16 -19.62 4.95
C PRO A 51 -1.61 -18.43 4.15
N SER A 52 -0.71 -17.69 4.79
CA SER A 52 0.10 -16.59 4.24
C SER A 52 -0.67 -15.32 3.83
N ASN A 53 0.00 -14.18 4.07
CA ASN A 53 -0.40 -12.89 3.50
C ASN A 53 0.42 -12.70 2.22
N PRO A 54 -0.12 -13.03 1.02
CA PRO A 54 0.65 -13.04 -0.22
C PRO A 54 1.27 -11.68 -0.55
N GLN A 55 0.67 -10.58 -0.09
CA GLN A 55 1.22 -9.24 -0.28
C GLN A 55 2.53 -9.05 0.51
N HIS A 56 2.62 -9.58 1.72
CA HIS A 56 3.82 -9.48 2.54
C HIS A 56 4.97 -10.29 1.92
N ASP A 57 4.66 -11.48 1.42
CA ASP A 57 5.64 -12.36 0.77
C ASP A 57 6.14 -11.76 -0.55
N MET A 58 5.24 -11.17 -1.35
CA MET A 58 5.60 -10.48 -2.59
C MET A 58 6.48 -9.24 -2.37
N VAL A 59 6.27 -8.48 -1.29
CA VAL A 59 7.12 -7.33 -0.95
C VAL A 59 8.54 -7.78 -0.62
N GLY A 60 8.69 -8.85 0.16
CA GLY A 60 10.01 -9.45 0.44
C GLY A 60 10.72 -9.86 -0.84
N GLN A 61 10.05 -10.65 -1.69
CA GLN A 61 10.62 -11.11 -2.96
C GLN A 61 11.01 -9.95 -3.89
N ARG A 62 10.21 -8.88 -3.98
CA ARG A 62 10.51 -7.72 -4.83
C ARG A 62 11.66 -6.87 -4.32
N ARG A 63 11.87 -6.83 -2.99
CA ARG A 63 13.03 -6.14 -2.40
C ARG A 63 14.33 -6.86 -2.71
N GLU A 64 14.30 -8.19 -2.72
CA GLU A 64 15.49 -9.02 -2.96
C GLU A 64 15.79 -9.21 -4.45
N ASN A 65 14.77 -9.48 -5.26
CA ASN A 65 14.93 -9.90 -6.65
C ASN A 65 14.55 -8.80 -7.68
N GLY A 66 14.17 -7.62 -7.20
CA GLY A 66 13.62 -6.56 -8.05
C GLY A 66 12.14 -6.75 -8.40
N ILE A 67 11.55 -5.72 -9.00
CA ILE A 67 10.13 -5.73 -9.40
C ILE A 67 10.03 -6.25 -10.84
N PRO A 68 9.35 -7.38 -11.10
CA PRO A 68 9.15 -7.85 -12.46
C PRO A 68 8.25 -6.87 -13.21
N MET A 69 8.71 -6.41 -14.38
CA MET A 69 7.97 -5.51 -15.26
C MET A 69 7.82 -6.15 -16.64
N VAL A 70 6.66 -5.94 -17.26
CA VAL A 70 6.44 -6.30 -18.65
C VAL A 70 7.21 -5.35 -19.57
N GLN A 71 7.68 -5.84 -20.73
CA GLN A 71 8.51 -5.05 -21.64
C GLN A 71 7.83 -3.74 -22.08
N THR A 72 6.51 -3.76 -22.30
CA THR A 72 5.74 -2.56 -22.67
C THR A 72 5.85 -1.46 -21.62
N LEU A 73 5.83 -1.81 -20.33
CA LEU A 73 5.99 -0.85 -19.24
C LEU A 73 7.43 -0.29 -19.19
N VAL A 74 8.43 -1.13 -19.46
CA VAL A 74 9.84 -0.70 -19.56
C VAL A 74 10.00 0.34 -20.67
N ASP A 75 9.38 0.10 -21.82
CA ASP A 75 9.44 1.00 -22.97
C ASP A 75 8.70 2.33 -22.70
N GLU A 76 7.55 2.28 -22.02
CA GLU A 76 6.81 3.47 -21.58
C GLU A 76 7.61 4.32 -20.59
N VAL A 77 8.24 3.70 -19.59
CA VAL A 77 9.10 4.41 -18.63
C VAL A 77 10.30 5.02 -19.34
N ARG A 78 10.92 4.30 -20.29
CA ARG A 78 12.03 4.82 -21.10
C ARG A 78 11.61 6.05 -21.90
N LEU A 79 10.41 6.03 -22.49
CA LEU A 79 9.86 7.18 -23.21
C LEU A 79 9.66 8.39 -22.29
N VAL A 80 9.14 8.19 -21.07
CA VAL A 80 8.97 9.27 -20.09
C VAL A 80 10.32 9.85 -19.65
N CYS A 81 11.31 9.01 -19.37
CA CYS A 81 12.67 9.44 -19.03
C CYS A 81 13.28 10.31 -20.14
N SER A 82 13.16 9.86 -21.40
CA SER A 82 13.64 10.60 -22.58
C SER A 82 12.98 11.97 -22.70
N LYS A 83 11.65 12.04 -22.62
CA LYS A 83 10.89 13.30 -22.68
C LYS A 83 11.24 14.26 -21.54
N SER A 84 11.53 13.71 -20.36
CA SER A 84 11.83 14.47 -19.15
C SER A 84 13.32 14.77 -18.97
N ARG A 85 14.19 14.29 -19.88
CA ARG A 85 15.66 14.33 -19.76
C ARG A 85 16.17 13.72 -18.45
N ALA A 86 15.47 12.72 -17.92
CA ALA A 86 15.88 11.96 -16.75
C ALA A 86 16.70 10.74 -17.17
N ALA A 87 17.65 10.32 -16.34
CA ALA A 87 18.40 9.09 -16.57
C ALA A 87 17.47 7.87 -16.47
N PHE A 88 17.61 6.94 -17.41
CA PHE A 88 16.94 5.64 -17.38
C PHE A 88 17.87 4.61 -16.75
N LEU A 89 17.42 3.95 -15.67
CA LEU A 89 18.26 3.10 -14.82
C LEU A 89 17.96 1.60 -14.95
N LEU A 90 16.95 1.23 -15.73
CA LEU A 90 16.45 -0.15 -15.80
C LEU A 90 17.14 -0.99 -16.89
N ASP A 91 18.10 -0.43 -17.63
CA ASP A 91 18.94 -1.16 -18.62
C ASP A 91 20.15 -1.87 -17.96
N ALA A 92 20.35 -1.71 -16.65
CA ALA A 92 21.52 -2.20 -15.92
C ALA A 92 21.29 -3.51 -15.11
N GLY A 93 20.28 -4.30 -15.47
CA GLY A 93 19.90 -5.55 -14.79
C GLY A 93 19.82 -6.75 -15.71
#